data_AF-A0A7J7JXI0-F1
#
_entry.id   AF-A0A7J7JXI0-F1
#
_cell.length_a   1.000
_cell.length_b   1.000
_cell.length_c   1.000
_cell.angle_alpha   90.00
_cell.angle_beta   90.00
_cell.angle_gamma   90.00
#
_symmetry.space_group_name_H-M   'P 1'
#
loop_
_entity.id
_entity.type
_entity.pdbx_description
1 polymer ?
#
loop_
_entity_poly.entity_id
_entity_poly.type
_entity_poly.pdbx_seq_one_letter_code
_entity_poly.pdbx_strand_id
1 'polypeptide(L)'
;MEGDAVENIWEVSIKRLESSTDGFPQSFRVRAKNIVLATGTSDIPNVLGVPGEDLKFIRHGVSKVSAALHHIDNETRCNPVLVIGAGLSAADAIITARKNNCNIVHVFRETPCGNPAQMLKSLPRAIYPEYVMMYELMCGDVTVDWYKPYPQYAVKAFIDKNRVRLESLQGRSEIIDVSLALVQIGSNADLSFMPSQGTNLGVVPGMKIEVKHNVVDVDPFTSESVIEKGLYAMGPLIGDNFVRFLKGGAMAITQHIQMKNGVINM
;
A
#
# COMPACT_ATOMS: atom_id res chain seq x y z
N MET A 1 -32.76 28.09 -24.76
CA MET A 1 -33.26 26.97 -23.93
C MET A 1 -32.07 26.44 -23.17
N GLU A 2 -31.73 27.13 -22.08
CA GLU A 2 -30.73 26.69 -21.11
C GLU A 2 -31.34 25.50 -20.38
N GLY A 3 -30.78 24.31 -20.58
CA GLY A 3 -31.12 23.17 -19.75
C GLY A 3 -30.58 23.43 -18.36
N ASP A 4 -31.48 23.45 -17.37
CA ASP A 4 -31.12 23.49 -15.95
C ASP A 4 -30.03 22.46 -15.70
N ALA A 5 -28.83 22.94 -15.37
CA ALA A 5 -27.73 22.07 -14.95
C ALA A 5 -28.19 21.41 -13.66
N VAL A 6 -28.53 20.11 -13.72
CA VAL A 6 -28.85 19.30 -12.55
C VAL A 6 -27.67 19.45 -11.59
N GLU A 7 -27.90 20.15 -10.48
CA GLU A 7 -26.88 20.31 -9.45
C GLU A 7 -26.65 18.91 -8.85
N ASN A 8 -25.54 18.28 -9.26
CA ASN A 8 -25.13 16.99 -8.69
C ASN A 8 -24.72 17.20 -7.23
N ILE A 9 -25.67 16.96 -6.32
CA ILE A 9 -25.42 16.96 -4.87
C ILE A 9 -25.06 15.54 -4.46
N TRP A 10 -23.86 15.38 -3.93
CA TRP A 10 -23.42 14.12 -3.37
C TRP A 10 -23.97 13.92 -1.96
N GLU A 11 -24.40 12.70 -1.63
CA GLU A 11 -24.78 12.30 -0.27
C GLU A 11 -23.82 11.21 0.24
N VAL A 12 -23.09 11.51 1.31
CA VAL A 12 -22.15 10.57 1.95
C VAL A 12 -22.75 10.10 3.27
N SER A 13 -22.88 8.78 3.42
CA SER A 13 -23.31 8.15 4.67
C SER A 13 -22.11 7.72 5.49
N ILE A 14 -21.96 8.27 6.68
CA ILE A 14 -20.83 8.01 7.57
C ILE A 14 -21.34 7.17 8.74
N LYS A 15 -20.65 6.05 9.01
CA LYS A 15 -20.91 5.17 10.15
C LYS A 15 -19.64 5.05 10.98
N ARG A 16 -19.78 5.20 12.29
CA ARG A 16 -18.67 5.04 13.21
C ARG A 16 -18.54 3.58 13.64
N LEU A 17 -17.31 3.06 13.61
CA LEU A 17 -17.02 1.67 13.99
C LEU A 17 -16.89 1.47 15.51
N GLU A 18 -16.48 2.51 16.26
CA GLU A 18 -16.33 2.44 17.72
C GLU A 18 -17.29 3.41 18.43
N SER A 19 -17.96 2.92 19.48
CA SER A 19 -18.76 3.76 20.36
C SER A 19 -17.82 4.56 21.28
N SER A 20 -17.61 5.85 21.00
CA SER A 20 -17.03 6.75 22.00
C SER A 20 -18.12 7.51 22.75
N THR A 21 -17.79 7.90 23.98
CA THR A 21 -18.61 8.69 24.89
C THR A 21 -18.70 10.18 24.51
N ASP A 22 -18.18 10.58 23.34
CA ASP A 22 -18.01 12.00 22.97
C ASP A 22 -19.31 12.67 22.46
N GLY A 23 -20.47 12.03 22.65
CA GLY A 23 -21.78 12.60 22.29
C GLY A 23 -22.07 12.72 20.79
N PHE A 24 -21.19 12.24 19.92
CA PHE A 24 -21.40 12.24 18.47
C PHE A 24 -22.34 11.09 18.04
N PRO A 25 -23.23 11.32 17.06
CA PRO A 25 -24.13 10.30 16.55
C PRO A 25 -23.37 9.13 15.91
N GLN A 26 -23.90 7.91 16.07
CA GLN A 26 -23.30 6.68 15.55
C GLN A 26 -23.27 6.63 14.01
N SER A 27 -24.19 7.34 13.36
CA SER A 27 -24.21 7.54 11.92
C SER A 27 -24.79 8.90 11.57
N PHE A 28 -24.23 9.55 10.56
CA PHE A 28 -24.75 10.81 10.02
C PHE A 28 -24.56 10.86 8.51
N ARG A 29 -25.29 11.76 7.86
CA ARG A 29 -25.22 11.99 6.42
C ARG A 29 -24.75 13.40 6.13
N VAL A 30 -23.86 13.53 5.16
CA VAL A 30 -23.33 14.82 4.71
C VAL A 30 -23.72 14.98 3.25
N ARG A 31 -24.21 16.17 2.91
CA ARG A 31 -24.46 16.56 1.52
C ARG A 31 -23.44 17.60 1.09
N ALA A 32 -22.81 17.38 -0.06
CA ALA A 32 -21.79 18.26 -0.58
C ALA A 32 -21.88 18.37 -2.10
N LYS A 33 -21.59 19.55 -2.64
CA LYS A 33 -21.50 19.76 -4.09
C LYS A 33 -20.23 19.13 -4.67
N ASN A 34 -19.16 19.09 -3.88
CA ASN A 34 -17.88 18.50 -4.27
C ASN A 34 -17.41 17.51 -3.20
N ILE A 35 -16.80 16.40 -3.63
CA ILE A 35 -16.20 15.38 -2.77
C ILE A 35 -14.75 15.16 -3.18
N VAL A 36 -13.88 14.93 -2.20
CA VAL A 36 -12.49 14.54 -2.43
C VAL A 36 -12.24 13.15 -1.88
N LEU A 37 -11.84 12.21 -2.73
CA LEU A 37 -11.37 10.90 -2.35
C LEU A 37 -9.88 10.98 -1.97
N ALA A 38 -9.62 10.93 -0.67
CA ALA A 38 -8.28 10.95 -0.09
C ALA A 38 -8.09 9.81 0.93
N THR A 39 -8.64 8.63 0.64
CA THR A 39 -8.64 7.47 1.54
C THR A 39 -7.28 6.78 1.65
N GLY A 40 -6.33 7.10 0.77
CA GLY A 40 -5.06 6.38 0.70
C GLY A 40 -5.27 4.94 0.24
N THR A 41 -4.28 4.08 0.46
CA THR A 41 -4.24 2.71 -0.08
C THR A 41 -3.77 1.66 0.93
N SER A 42 -3.75 2.01 2.21
CA SER A 42 -3.20 1.16 3.27
C SER A 42 -4.26 0.28 3.97
N ASP A 43 -5.51 0.33 3.52
CA ASP A 43 -6.64 -0.28 4.21
C ASP A 43 -6.65 -1.81 4.06
N ILE A 44 -6.57 -2.29 2.81
CA ILE A 44 -6.74 -3.71 2.49
C ILE A 44 -5.39 -4.26 2.01
N PRO A 45 -4.62 -4.97 2.86
CA PRO A 45 -3.36 -5.56 2.43
C PRO A 45 -3.60 -6.67 1.38
N ASN A 46 -2.67 -6.79 0.44
CA ASN A 46 -2.69 -7.89 -0.51
C ASN A 46 -2.38 -9.22 0.20
N VAL A 47 -3.05 -10.27 -0.25
CA VAL A 47 -2.85 -11.66 0.20
C VAL A 47 -2.17 -12.46 -0.90
N LEU A 48 -1.35 -13.43 -0.52
CA LEU A 48 -0.67 -14.35 -1.43
C LEU A 48 -1.62 -15.42 -1.98
N GLY A 49 -2.70 -15.74 -1.24
CA GLY A 49 -3.67 -16.77 -1.60
C GLY A 49 -3.11 -18.19 -1.47
N VAL A 50 -2.20 -18.40 -0.52
CA VAL A 50 -1.51 -19.68 -0.31
C VAL A 50 -2.05 -20.43 0.91
N PRO A 51 -1.98 -21.78 0.92
CA PRO A 51 -2.40 -22.55 2.08
C PRO A 51 -1.65 -22.12 3.35
N GLY A 52 -2.39 -21.91 4.44
CA GLY A 52 -1.84 -21.56 5.75
C GLY A 52 -1.55 -20.07 5.97
N GLU A 53 -1.94 -19.18 5.05
CA GLU A 53 -1.75 -17.73 5.19
C GLU A 53 -2.50 -17.13 6.40
N ASP A 54 -3.52 -17.82 6.92
CA ASP A 54 -4.29 -17.43 8.10
C ASP A 54 -3.60 -17.76 9.44
N LEU A 55 -2.37 -18.31 9.42
CA LEU A 55 -1.65 -18.72 10.63
C LEU A 55 -1.19 -17.51 11.48
N LYS A 56 -1.15 -17.71 12.81
CA LYS A 56 -0.90 -16.64 13.79
C LYS A 56 0.47 -15.97 13.70
N PHE A 57 1.48 -16.59 13.09
CA PHE A 57 2.81 -15.99 12.93
C PHE A 57 2.94 -15.14 11.65
N ILE A 58 1.86 -15.01 10.88
CA ILE A 58 1.83 -14.26 9.63
C ILE A 58 1.21 -12.89 9.90
N ARG A 59 1.83 -11.84 9.35
CA ARG A 59 1.37 -10.46 9.51
C ARG A 59 1.40 -9.74 8.17
N HIS A 60 0.29 -9.10 7.88
CA HIS A 60 0.10 -8.28 6.69
C HIS A 60 0.17 -6.80 7.04
N GLY A 61 0.81 -6.03 6.14
CA GLY A 61 0.88 -4.57 6.21
C GLY A 61 1.91 -4.04 7.21
N VAL A 62 2.38 -2.82 6.97
CA VAL A 62 3.50 -2.21 7.72
C VAL A 62 3.09 -1.83 9.15
N SER A 63 1.86 -1.37 9.35
CA SER A 63 1.37 -0.89 10.65
C SER A 63 1.46 -1.94 11.77
N LYS A 64 1.39 -3.23 11.40
CA LYS A 64 1.45 -4.35 12.35
C LYS A 64 2.87 -4.90 12.57
N VAL A 65 3.86 -4.45 11.79
CA VAL A 65 5.23 -4.98 11.82
C VAL A 65 5.91 -4.69 13.15
N SER A 66 5.90 -3.43 13.60
CA SER A 66 6.58 -3.03 14.85
C SER A 66 6.05 -3.82 16.05
N ALA A 67 4.73 -3.86 16.22
CA ALA A 67 4.10 -4.62 17.30
C ALA A 67 4.41 -6.12 17.23
N ALA A 68 4.39 -6.70 16.02
CA ALA A 68 4.68 -8.12 15.85
C ALA A 68 6.15 -8.47 16.15
N LEU A 69 7.10 -7.58 15.84
CA LEU A 69 8.51 -7.78 16.15
C LEU A 69 8.79 -7.68 17.67
N HIS A 70 8.06 -6.84 18.40
CA HIS A 70 8.18 -6.75 19.85
C HIS A 70 7.62 -7.98 20.59
N HIS A 71 6.63 -8.65 20.00
CA HIS A 71 5.98 -9.84 20.58
C HIS A 71 6.49 -11.15 19.99
N ILE A 72 7.71 -11.20 19.46
CA ILE A 72 8.31 -12.47 19.02
C ILE A 72 8.48 -13.37 20.23
N ASP A 73 7.90 -14.56 20.17
CA ASP A 73 8.01 -15.57 21.22
C ASP A 73 9.47 -15.93 21.47
N ASN A 74 9.89 -15.95 22.73
CA ASN A 74 11.27 -16.26 23.11
C ASN A 74 11.75 -17.62 22.58
N GLU A 75 10.85 -18.59 22.40
CA GLU A 75 11.14 -19.92 21.85
C GLU A 75 11.53 -19.89 20.37
N THR A 76 10.96 -18.95 19.60
CA THR A 76 11.21 -18.87 18.15
C THR A 76 12.23 -17.81 17.79
N ARG A 77 12.71 -17.02 18.75
CA ARG A 77 13.65 -15.91 18.55
C ARG A 77 14.97 -16.31 17.87
N CYS A 78 15.36 -17.58 17.96
CA CYS A 78 16.52 -18.11 17.25
C CYS A 78 16.31 -18.23 15.73
N ASN A 79 15.07 -18.33 15.26
CA ASN A 79 14.74 -18.46 13.86
C ASN A 79 14.64 -17.09 13.16
N PRO A 80 15.01 -17.02 11.87
CA PRO A 80 14.96 -15.76 11.13
C PRO A 80 13.52 -15.29 10.90
N VAL A 81 13.36 -13.97 10.77
CA VAL A 81 12.12 -13.33 10.32
C VAL A 81 12.08 -13.39 8.80
N LEU A 82 10.99 -13.90 8.25
CA LEU A 82 10.73 -13.92 6.81
C LEU A 82 10.05 -12.61 6.39
N VAL A 83 10.60 -11.94 5.39
CA VAL A 83 9.97 -10.78 4.73
C VAL A 83 9.66 -11.14 3.28
N ILE A 84 8.45 -10.84 2.82
CA ILE A 84 7.99 -11.15 1.46
C ILE A 84 7.58 -9.87 0.75
N GLY A 85 8.21 -9.58 -0.39
CA GLY A 85 7.90 -8.42 -1.24
C GLY A 85 9.13 -7.55 -1.52
N ALA A 86 9.09 -6.73 -2.58
CA ALA A 86 10.26 -5.95 -3.04
C ALA A 86 10.04 -4.42 -3.00
N GLY A 87 8.98 -3.94 -2.35
CA GLY A 87 8.62 -2.52 -2.30
C GLY A 87 9.26 -1.77 -1.12
N LEU A 88 8.96 -0.47 -1.01
CA LEU A 88 9.40 0.37 0.12
C LEU A 88 8.92 -0.19 1.46
N SER A 89 7.68 -0.67 1.53
CA SER A 89 7.11 -1.32 2.72
C SER A 89 7.87 -2.57 3.16
N ALA A 90 8.42 -3.33 2.22
CA ALA A 90 9.25 -4.49 2.53
C ALA A 90 10.63 -4.06 3.06
N ALA A 91 11.22 -3.03 2.46
CA ALA A 91 12.46 -2.43 2.96
C ALA A 91 12.30 -1.90 4.40
N ASP A 92 11.19 -1.23 4.70
CA ASP A 92 10.87 -0.74 6.06
C ASP A 92 10.75 -1.88 7.07
N ALA A 93 10.13 -2.99 6.67
CA ALA A 93 10.03 -4.18 7.51
C ALA A 93 11.42 -4.78 7.81
N ILE A 94 12.31 -4.85 6.81
CA ILE A 94 13.69 -5.34 6.98
C ILE A 94 14.49 -4.41 7.90
N ILE A 95 14.42 -3.09 7.67
CA ILE A 95 15.11 -2.10 8.51
C ILE A 95 14.62 -2.18 9.96
N THR A 96 13.31 -2.33 10.16
CA THR A 96 12.71 -2.45 11.50
C THR A 96 13.11 -3.77 12.18
N ALA A 97 13.11 -4.89 11.45
CA ALA A 97 13.57 -6.18 11.96
C ALA A 97 15.07 -6.13 12.34
N ARG A 98 15.88 -5.42 11.53
CA ARG A 98 17.31 -5.24 11.81
C ARG A 98 17.55 -4.41 13.08
N LYS A 99 16.76 -3.35 13.30
CA LYS A 99 16.81 -2.55 14.55
C LYS A 99 16.47 -3.37 15.80
N ASN A 100 15.75 -4.48 15.65
CA ASN A 100 15.43 -5.43 16.72
C ASN A 100 16.41 -6.62 16.80
N ASN A 101 17.53 -6.56 16.07
CA ASN A 101 18.59 -7.58 16.03
C ASN A 101 18.11 -8.96 15.55
N CYS A 102 17.11 -9.01 14.66
CA CYS A 102 16.66 -10.26 14.06
C CYS A 102 17.51 -10.62 12.82
N ASN A 103 17.72 -11.93 12.61
CA ASN A 103 18.17 -12.46 11.32
C ASN A 103 17.00 -12.45 10.34
N ILE A 104 17.27 -12.17 9.07
CA ILE A 104 16.24 -11.87 8.08
C ILE A 104 16.42 -12.78 6.87
N VAL A 105 15.32 -13.42 6.48
CA VAL A 105 15.19 -14.11 5.20
C VAL A 105 14.27 -13.26 4.33
N HIS A 106 14.74 -12.85 3.16
CA HIS A 106 13.98 -11.97 2.28
C HIS A 106 13.63 -12.70 0.97
N VAL A 107 12.33 -12.86 0.71
CA VAL A 107 11.79 -13.54 -0.46
C VAL A 107 11.14 -12.54 -1.40
N PHE A 108 11.55 -12.55 -2.67
CA PHE A 108 10.98 -11.69 -3.68
C PHE A 108 10.98 -12.37 -5.06
N ARG A 109 9.94 -12.10 -5.84
CA ARG A 109 9.69 -12.77 -7.14
C ARG A 109 10.49 -12.18 -8.30
N GLU A 110 10.85 -10.91 -8.20
CA GLU A 110 11.53 -10.18 -9.28
C GLU A 110 13.05 -10.34 -9.18
N THR A 111 13.76 -10.02 -10.26
CA THR A 111 15.21 -9.78 -10.22
C THR A 111 15.43 -8.27 -10.06
N PRO A 112 15.93 -7.80 -8.90
CA PRO A 112 16.17 -6.38 -8.64
C PRO A 112 17.22 -5.79 -9.59
N CYS A 113 18.24 -6.60 -9.91
CA CYS A 113 19.33 -6.23 -10.81
C CYS A 113 18.79 -5.97 -12.23
N GLY A 114 18.78 -4.69 -12.63
CA GLY A 114 18.47 -4.28 -14.00
C GLY A 114 17.03 -3.81 -14.25
N ASN A 115 16.14 -3.84 -13.25
CA ASN A 115 14.79 -3.30 -13.42
C ASN A 115 14.73 -1.80 -13.05
N PRO A 116 14.57 -0.87 -14.01
CA PRO A 116 14.47 0.56 -13.72
C PRO A 116 13.17 0.94 -13.00
N ALA A 117 12.18 0.05 -12.89
CA ALA A 117 10.89 0.30 -12.25
C ALA A 117 10.90 0.14 -10.72
N GLN A 118 12.01 -0.28 -10.11
CA GLN A 118 12.08 -0.37 -8.66
C GLN A 118 12.22 1.02 -8.03
N MET A 119 11.18 1.44 -7.29
CA MET A 119 11.16 2.72 -6.57
C MET A 119 12.38 2.93 -5.65
N LEU A 120 12.97 1.84 -5.14
CA LEU A 120 14.18 1.85 -4.31
C LEU A 120 15.40 2.45 -5.04
N LYS A 121 15.54 2.21 -6.36
CA LYS A 121 16.65 2.75 -7.16
C LYS A 121 16.54 4.26 -7.36
N SER A 122 15.32 4.78 -7.41
CA SER A 122 15.05 6.21 -7.66
C SER A 122 15.25 7.08 -6.42
N LEU A 123 15.64 6.51 -5.27
CA LEU A 123 15.84 7.26 -4.03
C LEU A 123 17.26 7.85 -3.93
N PRO A 124 17.40 9.16 -3.63
CA PRO A 124 18.72 9.76 -3.43
C PRO A 124 19.43 9.19 -2.20
N ARG A 125 20.67 8.71 -2.37
CA ARG A 125 21.52 8.16 -1.29
C ARG A 125 21.73 9.13 -0.12
N ALA A 126 21.78 10.44 -0.41
CA ALA A 126 21.96 11.47 0.61
C ALA A 126 20.79 11.57 1.60
N ILE A 127 19.59 11.19 1.18
CA ILE A 127 18.36 11.30 2.00
C ILE A 127 17.95 9.93 2.55
N TYR A 128 18.18 8.86 1.78
CA TYR A 128 17.71 7.50 2.09
C TYR A 128 18.82 6.45 2.00
N PRO A 129 19.90 6.55 2.80
CA PRO A 129 21.04 5.65 2.72
C PRO A 129 20.67 4.19 3.05
N GLU A 130 19.73 3.96 3.98
CA GLU A 130 19.31 2.61 4.37
C GLU A 130 18.59 1.88 3.24
N TYR A 131 17.79 2.58 2.44
CA TYR A 131 17.05 2.01 1.31
C TYR A 131 17.98 1.67 0.15
N VAL A 132 18.99 2.50 -0.10
CA VAL A 132 20.03 2.21 -1.08
C VAL A 132 20.82 0.96 -0.66
N MET A 133 21.17 0.85 0.62
CA MET A 133 21.81 -0.37 1.15
C MET A 133 20.90 -1.60 0.99
N MET A 134 19.59 -1.49 1.22
CA MET A 134 18.66 -2.61 0.95
C MET A 134 18.67 -3.03 -0.52
N TYR A 135 18.72 -2.07 -1.44
CA TYR A 135 18.83 -2.36 -2.86
C TYR A 135 20.16 -3.05 -3.20
N GLU A 136 21.29 -2.58 -2.67
CA GLU A 136 22.62 -3.22 -2.82
C GLU A 136 22.61 -4.66 -2.27
N LEU A 137 21.97 -4.91 -1.11
CA LEU A 137 21.78 -6.24 -0.52
C LEU A 137 20.88 -7.15 -1.37
N MET A 138 19.81 -6.60 -1.94
CA MET A 138 18.89 -7.32 -2.83
C MET A 138 19.56 -7.72 -4.15
N CYS A 139 20.46 -6.88 -4.66
CA CYS A 139 21.25 -7.15 -5.85
C CYS A 139 22.38 -8.17 -5.61
N GLY A 140 22.76 -8.37 -4.33
CA GLY A 140 23.91 -9.20 -3.96
C GLY A 140 25.25 -8.48 -4.12
N ASP A 141 25.25 -7.16 -4.31
CA ASP A 141 26.47 -6.34 -4.34
C ASP A 141 27.16 -6.33 -2.97
N VAL A 142 26.35 -6.44 -1.91
CA VAL A 142 26.79 -6.53 -0.52
C VAL A 142 26.18 -7.78 0.09
N THR A 143 27.01 -8.54 0.82
CA THR A 143 26.57 -9.73 1.56
C THR A 143 26.85 -9.53 3.04
N VAL A 144 25.86 -9.85 3.88
CA VAL A 144 25.95 -9.71 5.34
C VAL A 144 25.32 -10.92 6.02
N ASP A 145 25.87 -11.33 7.16
CA ASP A 145 25.48 -12.60 7.82
C ASP A 145 24.03 -12.63 8.31
N TRP A 146 23.47 -11.46 8.64
CA TRP A 146 22.12 -11.34 9.19
C TRP A 146 21.03 -11.27 8.11
N TYR A 147 21.38 -11.26 6.82
CA TYR A 147 20.42 -11.13 5.73
C TYR A 147 20.66 -12.17 4.65
N LYS A 148 19.63 -12.99 4.38
CA LYS A 148 19.65 -14.01 3.33
C LYS A 148 18.59 -13.69 2.26
N PRO A 149 19.00 -13.25 1.05
CA PRO A 149 18.08 -13.02 -0.05
C PRO A 149 17.71 -14.32 -0.78
N TYR A 150 16.44 -14.45 -1.17
CA TYR A 150 15.89 -15.48 -2.05
C TYR A 150 15.26 -14.80 -3.28
N PRO A 151 16.08 -14.41 -4.27
CA PRO A 151 15.61 -13.81 -5.50
C PRO A 151 14.90 -14.84 -6.38
N GLN A 152 13.82 -14.44 -7.05
CA GLN A 152 13.01 -15.32 -7.90
C GLN A 152 12.40 -16.53 -7.14
N TYR A 153 12.08 -16.34 -5.87
CA TYR A 153 11.32 -17.30 -5.08
C TYR A 153 9.92 -16.76 -4.78
N ALA A 154 8.98 -17.70 -4.66
CA ALA A 154 7.63 -17.45 -4.19
C ALA A 154 7.33 -18.36 -2.99
N VAL A 155 6.54 -17.86 -2.05
CA VAL A 155 5.96 -18.70 -1.00
C VAL A 155 4.82 -19.51 -1.62
N LYS A 156 4.81 -20.83 -1.38
CA LYS A 156 3.77 -21.74 -1.87
C LYS A 156 2.82 -22.21 -0.79
N ALA A 157 3.31 -22.33 0.44
CA ALA A 157 2.49 -22.71 1.59
C ALA A 157 3.18 -22.28 2.89
N PHE A 158 2.37 -21.87 3.84
CA PHE A 158 2.74 -21.79 5.24
C PHE A 158 2.30 -23.07 5.92
N ILE A 159 3.24 -23.73 6.57
CA ILE A 159 3.09 -25.03 7.21
C ILE A 159 3.08 -24.81 8.72
N ASP A 160 2.34 -25.67 9.43
CA ASP A 160 2.29 -25.64 10.89
C ASP A 160 3.68 -25.76 11.54
N LYS A 161 3.82 -25.19 12.73
CA LYS A 161 5.08 -24.99 13.48
C LYS A 161 6.05 -24.00 12.82
N ASN A 162 5.52 -22.90 12.28
CA ASN A 162 6.29 -21.79 11.68
C ASN A 162 7.25 -22.21 10.56
N ARG A 163 6.78 -23.09 9.67
CA ARG A 163 7.58 -23.53 8.53
C ARG A 163 7.01 -22.96 7.25
N VAL A 164 7.88 -22.55 6.33
CA VAL A 164 7.45 -21.93 5.08
C VAL A 164 8.06 -22.69 3.91
N ARG A 165 7.21 -23.11 2.97
CA ARG A 165 7.65 -23.71 1.71
C ARG A 165 7.87 -22.62 0.68
N LEU A 166 9.12 -22.47 0.29
CA LEU A 166 9.56 -21.62 -0.82
C LEU A 166 9.69 -22.46 -2.09
N GLU A 167 9.42 -21.84 -3.22
CA GLU A 167 9.66 -22.43 -4.54
C GLU A 167 10.28 -21.40 -5.47
N SER A 168 11.40 -21.76 -6.09
CA SER A 168 12.06 -20.97 -7.12
C SER A 168 11.29 -21.05 -8.44
N LEU A 169 11.45 -20.04 -9.31
CA LEU A 169 11.03 -20.13 -10.72
C LEU A 169 11.65 -21.34 -11.46
N GLN A 170 12.77 -21.87 -10.97
CA GLN A 170 13.43 -23.06 -11.53
C GLN A 170 12.87 -24.39 -10.98
N GLY A 171 11.80 -24.35 -10.18
CA GLY A 171 11.16 -25.54 -9.60
C GLY A 171 11.85 -26.12 -8.36
N ARG A 172 12.90 -25.47 -7.85
CA ARG A 172 13.55 -25.85 -6.59
C ARG A 172 12.66 -25.47 -5.41
N SER A 173 12.28 -26.45 -4.60
CA SER A 173 11.51 -26.22 -3.38
C SER A 173 12.38 -26.37 -2.14
N GLU A 174 12.24 -25.44 -1.19
CA GLU A 174 12.93 -25.45 0.10
C GLU A 174 11.94 -25.18 1.22
N ILE A 175 12.20 -25.75 2.40
CA ILE A 175 11.41 -25.49 3.61
C ILE A 175 12.34 -24.78 4.60
N ILE A 176 11.86 -23.65 5.12
CA ILE A 176 12.58 -22.86 6.12
C ILE A 176 11.75 -22.73 7.38
N ASP A 177 12.42 -22.75 8.53
CA ASP A 177 11.82 -22.45 9.83
C ASP A 177 11.97 -20.95 10.10
N VAL A 178 10.88 -20.31 10.52
CA VAL A 178 10.84 -18.85 10.73
C VAL A 178 10.28 -18.52 12.11
N SER A 179 10.61 -17.35 12.63
CA SER A 179 9.96 -16.82 13.84
C SER A 179 8.65 -16.11 13.51
N LEU A 180 8.69 -15.29 12.46
CA LEU A 180 7.60 -14.45 12.02
C LEU A 180 7.65 -14.32 10.49
N ALA A 181 6.49 -14.28 9.84
CA ALA A 181 6.39 -13.99 8.41
C ALA A 181 5.68 -12.65 8.18
N LEU A 182 6.38 -11.71 7.54
CA LEU A 182 5.93 -10.38 7.21
C LEU A 182 5.60 -10.30 5.72
N VAL A 183 4.31 -10.25 5.40
CA VAL A 183 3.80 -10.15 4.03
C VAL A 183 3.64 -8.68 3.65
N GLN A 184 4.58 -8.16 2.84
CA GLN A 184 4.65 -6.76 2.41
C GLN A 184 4.61 -6.64 0.87
N ILE A 185 3.56 -7.21 0.27
CA ILE A 185 3.33 -7.25 -1.18
C ILE A 185 2.39 -6.13 -1.69
N GLY A 186 2.28 -5.04 -0.92
CA GLY A 186 1.40 -3.90 -1.20
C GLY A 186 0.00 -4.06 -0.62
N SER A 187 -0.82 -3.04 -0.83
CA SER A 187 -2.17 -2.91 -0.31
C SER A 187 -3.04 -2.13 -1.30
N ASN A 188 -4.36 -2.22 -1.13
CA ASN A 188 -5.35 -1.52 -1.92
C ASN A 188 -6.16 -0.57 -1.02
N ALA A 189 -6.68 0.48 -1.64
CA ALA A 189 -7.70 1.33 -1.03
C ALA A 189 -8.98 0.53 -0.77
N ASP A 190 -9.64 0.80 0.34
CA ASP A 190 -11.02 0.36 0.53
C ASP A 190 -11.99 1.37 -0.08
N LEU A 191 -12.55 1.02 -1.25
CA LEU A 191 -13.59 1.81 -1.92
C LEU A 191 -14.96 1.13 -1.84
N SER A 192 -15.17 0.20 -0.90
CA SER A 192 -16.44 -0.52 -0.74
C SER A 192 -17.65 0.38 -0.48
N PHE A 193 -17.42 1.61 -0.01
CA PHE A 193 -18.44 2.64 0.18
C PHE A 193 -18.92 3.30 -1.13
N MET A 194 -18.21 3.10 -2.25
CA MET A 194 -18.58 3.66 -3.55
C MET A 194 -19.46 2.69 -4.36
N PRO A 195 -20.35 3.20 -5.23
CA PRO A 195 -21.03 2.38 -6.23
C PRO A 195 -20.02 1.59 -7.07
N SER A 196 -20.27 0.29 -7.25
CA SER A 196 -19.35 -0.63 -7.94
C SER A 196 -17.90 -0.56 -7.44
N GLN A 197 -17.69 -0.20 -6.16
CA GLN A 197 -16.36 -0.01 -5.57
C GLN A 197 -15.48 0.99 -6.32
N GLY A 198 -16.09 1.94 -7.04
CA GLY A 198 -15.37 2.95 -7.83
C GLY A 198 -14.72 2.44 -9.11
N THR A 199 -15.01 1.21 -9.58
CA THR A 199 -14.38 0.63 -10.79
C THR A 199 -14.58 1.45 -12.06
N ASN A 200 -15.65 2.26 -12.12
CA ASN A 200 -15.93 3.13 -13.27
C ASN A 200 -15.07 4.41 -13.28
N LEU A 201 -14.43 4.75 -12.16
CA LEU A 201 -13.61 5.95 -12.03
C LEU A 201 -12.17 5.73 -12.50
N GLY A 202 -11.79 4.50 -12.84
CA GLY A 202 -10.42 4.16 -13.22
C GLY A 202 -10.08 4.53 -14.65
N VAL A 203 -8.78 4.68 -14.94
CA VAL A 203 -8.25 4.88 -16.31
C VAL A 203 -8.72 3.76 -17.25
N VAL A 204 -8.85 2.54 -16.72
CA VAL A 204 -9.51 1.40 -17.38
C VAL A 204 -10.87 1.17 -16.71
N PRO A 205 -11.98 1.60 -17.33
CA PRO A 205 -13.31 1.45 -16.76
C PRO A 205 -13.69 -0.01 -16.51
N GLY A 206 -14.36 -0.28 -15.39
CA GLY A 206 -14.84 -1.61 -15.01
C GLY A 206 -13.77 -2.49 -14.35
N MET A 207 -12.50 -2.08 -14.38
CA MET A 207 -11.44 -2.74 -13.62
C MET A 207 -11.38 -2.17 -12.20
N LYS A 208 -10.92 -2.98 -11.25
CA LYS A 208 -10.71 -2.55 -9.86
C LYS A 208 -9.70 -1.40 -9.83
N ILE A 209 -9.90 -0.43 -8.94
CA ILE A 209 -8.91 0.61 -8.68
C ILE A 209 -7.70 -0.01 -7.96
N GLU A 210 -6.53 0.10 -8.59
CA GLU A 210 -5.26 -0.40 -8.09
C GLU A 210 -4.15 0.61 -8.38
N VAL A 211 -3.38 0.94 -7.34
CA VAL A 211 -2.32 1.96 -7.38
C VAL A 211 -1.30 1.76 -8.50
N LYS A 212 -1.03 0.51 -8.87
CA LYS A 212 -0.01 0.17 -9.87
C LYS A 212 -0.57 -0.02 -11.28
N HIS A 213 -1.84 -0.40 -11.42
CA HIS A 213 -2.38 -0.89 -12.69
C HIS A 213 -3.58 -0.09 -13.19
N ASN A 214 -4.37 0.50 -12.29
CA ASN A 214 -5.59 1.19 -12.66
C ASN A 214 -5.94 2.24 -11.58
N VAL A 215 -5.30 3.40 -11.66
CA VAL A 215 -5.57 4.52 -10.76
C VAL A 215 -6.88 5.22 -11.14
N VAL A 216 -7.42 6.03 -10.23
CA VAL A 216 -8.56 6.92 -10.54
C VAL A 216 -8.13 7.90 -11.62
N ASP A 217 -8.93 7.99 -12.69
CA ASP A 217 -8.68 8.88 -13.82
C ASP A 217 -9.16 10.30 -13.46
N VAL A 218 -8.19 11.21 -13.41
CA VAL A 218 -8.39 12.60 -13.02
C VAL A 218 -7.69 13.53 -14.00
N ASP A 219 -8.22 14.74 -14.15
CA ASP A 219 -7.52 15.81 -14.81
C ASP A 219 -6.23 16.15 -14.05
N PRO A 220 -5.06 16.16 -14.70
CA PRO A 220 -3.77 16.27 -14.03
C PRO A 220 -3.51 17.64 -13.37
N PHE A 221 -4.27 18.68 -13.72
CA PHE A 221 -4.09 20.03 -13.19
C PHE A 221 -5.07 20.37 -12.06
N THR A 222 -6.24 19.73 -12.06
CA THR A 222 -7.32 20.02 -11.11
C THR A 222 -7.62 18.87 -10.15
N SER A 223 -7.16 17.66 -10.51
CA SER A 223 -7.44 16.40 -9.84
C SER A 223 -8.95 16.05 -9.75
N GLU A 224 -9.78 16.69 -10.58
CA GLU A 224 -11.18 16.30 -10.76
C GLU A 224 -11.26 15.01 -11.59
N SER A 225 -12.17 14.10 -11.24
CA SER A 225 -12.44 12.92 -12.04
C SER A 225 -12.88 13.31 -13.45
N VAL A 226 -12.32 12.62 -14.44
CA VAL A 226 -12.74 12.80 -15.84
C VAL A 226 -14.13 12.20 -16.11
N ILE A 227 -14.61 11.33 -15.22
CA ILE A 227 -15.87 10.60 -15.34
C ILE A 227 -17.00 11.31 -14.59
N GLU A 228 -16.75 11.72 -13.35
CA GLU A 228 -17.78 12.28 -12.45
C GLU A 228 -17.44 13.71 -12.01
N LYS A 229 -18.17 14.69 -12.55
CA LYS A 229 -18.00 16.11 -12.17
C LYS A 229 -18.32 16.33 -10.70
N GLY A 230 -17.49 17.13 -10.02
CA GLY A 230 -17.56 17.40 -8.60
C GLY A 230 -16.90 16.33 -7.72
N LEU A 231 -16.47 15.19 -8.29
CA LEU A 231 -15.65 14.21 -7.60
C LEU A 231 -14.18 14.46 -7.90
N TYR A 232 -13.36 14.55 -6.87
CA TYR A 232 -11.91 14.70 -6.97
C TYR A 232 -11.25 13.50 -6.30
N ALA A 233 -10.02 13.18 -6.70
CA ALA A 233 -9.21 12.18 -6.02
C ALA A 233 -7.77 12.67 -5.89
N MET A 234 -7.08 12.27 -4.83
CA MET A 234 -5.68 12.64 -4.64
C MET A 234 -4.87 11.57 -3.90
N GLY A 235 -3.55 11.72 -3.94
CA GLY A 235 -2.62 10.80 -3.30
C GLY A 235 -2.53 9.46 -4.04
N PRO A 236 -2.28 8.34 -3.34
CA PRO A 236 -2.04 7.06 -3.98
C PRO A 236 -3.18 6.58 -4.90
N LEU A 237 -4.41 7.06 -4.71
CA LEU A 237 -5.55 6.76 -5.58
C LEU A 237 -5.36 7.23 -7.02
N ILE A 238 -4.58 8.29 -7.25
CA ILE A 238 -4.26 8.83 -8.58
C ILE A 238 -2.81 8.50 -9.00
N GLY A 239 -2.12 7.61 -8.26
CA GLY A 239 -0.74 7.23 -8.51
C GLY A 239 0.32 8.04 -7.75
N ASP A 240 -0.11 9.03 -6.94
CA ASP A 240 0.80 9.84 -6.12
C ASP A 240 1.24 9.09 -4.86
N ASN A 241 2.29 8.30 -5.02
CA ASN A 241 2.81 7.40 -3.98
C ASN A 241 3.75 8.06 -2.95
N PHE A 242 4.16 9.32 -3.16
CA PHE A 242 5.05 10.02 -2.25
C PHE A 242 4.33 11.17 -1.54
N VAL A 243 4.56 11.28 -0.23
CA VAL A 243 3.98 12.34 0.62
C VAL A 243 4.20 13.75 0.06
N ARG A 244 5.34 13.99 -0.61
CA ARG A 244 5.66 15.29 -1.22
C ARG A 244 4.62 15.75 -2.26
N PHE A 245 3.91 14.84 -2.92
CA PHE A 245 2.92 15.17 -3.94
C PHE A 245 1.56 15.57 -3.36
N LEU A 246 1.25 15.15 -2.13
CA LEU A 246 -0.05 15.43 -1.49
C LEU A 246 -0.36 16.92 -1.37
N LYS A 247 0.65 17.75 -1.10
CA LYS A 247 0.47 19.20 -0.98
C LYS A 247 0.04 19.84 -2.31
N GLY A 248 0.62 19.37 -3.42
CA GLY A 248 0.27 19.85 -4.76
C GLY A 248 -1.16 19.48 -5.13
N GLY A 249 -1.55 18.21 -4.94
CA GLY A 249 -2.91 17.75 -5.20
C GLY A 249 -3.97 18.50 -4.39
N ALA A 250 -3.74 18.73 -3.10
CA ALA A 250 -4.66 19.49 -2.26
C ALA A 250 -4.83 20.95 -2.75
N MET A 251 -3.75 21.58 -3.18
CA MET A 251 -3.77 22.96 -3.70
C MET A 251 -4.51 23.02 -5.05
N ALA A 252 -4.24 22.09 -5.96
CA ALA A 252 -4.91 21.98 -7.26
C ALA A 252 -6.44 21.86 -7.11
N ILE A 253 -6.88 20.94 -6.24
CA ILE A 253 -8.31 20.72 -5.95
C ILE A 253 -8.95 21.99 -5.38
N THR A 254 -8.31 22.58 -4.37
CA THR A 254 -8.86 23.77 -3.69
C THR A 254 -8.97 24.95 -4.64
N GLN A 255 -7.94 25.17 -5.47
CA GLN A 255 -7.92 26.22 -6.48
C GLN A 255 -9.04 26.02 -7.50
N HIS A 256 -9.22 24.79 -8.01
CA HIS A 256 -10.26 24.50 -8.99
C HIS A 256 -11.67 24.72 -8.43
N ILE A 257 -11.91 24.28 -7.18
CA ILE A 257 -13.20 24.52 -6.50
C ILE A 257 -13.44 26.02 -6.31
N GLN A 258 -12.43 26.79 -5.93
CA GLN A 258 -12.56 28.25 -5.77
C GLN A 258 -12.85 28.96 -7.09
N MET A 259 -12.24 28.52 -8.20
CA MET A 259 -12.54 29.03 -9.53
C MET A 259 -13.98 28.72 -9.96
N LYS A 260 -14.44 27.48 -9.74
CA LYS A 260 -15.84 27.08 -10.02
C LYS A 260 -16.86 27.91 -9.23
N ASN A 261 -16.51 28.29 -8.01
CA ASN A 261 -17.35 29.12 -7.15
C ASN A 261 -17.25 30.62 -7.46
N GLY A 262 -16.45 31.03 -8.45
CA GLY A 262 -16.24 32.44 -8.81
C GLY A 262 -15.51 33.26 -7.74
N VAL A 263 -14.81 32.60 -6.81
CA VAL A 263 -14.04 33.27 -5.73
C VAL A 263 -12.69 33.76 -6.27
N ILE A 264 -12.13 33.04 -7.24
CA ILE A 264 -10.89 33.40 -7.92
C ILE A 264 -11.20 33.47 -9.43
N ASN A 265 -10.89 34.62 -10.03
CA ASN A 265 -10.85 34.76 -11.49
C ASN A 265 -9.40 34.64 -11.95
N MET A 266 -9.17 33.88 -13.02
CA MET A 266 -7.90 33.88 -13.75
C MET A 266 -7.90 35.01 -14.78
#